data_AF-A0A965V7U1-F1
#
_entry.id   AF-A0A965V7U1-F1
#
_cell.length_a   1.000
_cell.length_b   1.000
_cell.length_c   1.000
_cell.angle_alpha   90.00
_cell.angle_beta   90.00
_cell.angle_gamma   90.00
#
_symmetry.space_group_name_H-M   'P 1'
#
loop_
_entity.id
_entity.type
_entity.pdbx_description
1 polymer ?
#
loop_
_entity_poly.entity_id
_entity_poly.type
_entity_poly.pdbx_seq_one_letter_code
_entity_poly.pdbx_strand_id
1 'polypeptide(L)'
;MKEIICPSCKKAFEIDQAGFSDIVKQVRDDQFDKELKILVGQAEKEKENAVKLAEADLRKITQVEIAKKDREIIELQAKSKNTELEKKISISEAIKSIEKERDDLANNVKIAALEKQNLENSLRQQFSTELKTRDEIIQYKDDEIARVKEMKIKLSTKMLGESLEQYCEIEFNKIRSTAFQNAYFEKDNDSSSGSKGDFIYREFDDADNEIISIMFEMKNEADQTAAKKKNEDFFKELDKDRTEKKCEFAVLVSVLEDESDLYTGITDVSYKFPKMFVVRPQFFIPIITLLRNAAMSSLKYKAELALVKNQSVDITNFENSINEFKAGFAKNYDLASRQFNTAINEIDKTIDHLQKTKEALLSSVNNLRLANNKSDDLTIKKLTKGNPTMTAKFDGLSNKPE
;
A
#
# COMPACT_ATOMS: atom_id res chain seq x y z
N MET A 1 116.11 -67.08 -141.41
CA MET A 1 116.57 -65.68 -141.47
C MET A 1 115.73 -64.94 -142.48
N LYS A 2 115.12 -63.82 -142.06
CA LYS A 2 114.45 -62.83 -142.91
C LYS A 2 114.80 -61.47 -142.31
N GLU A 3 115.44 -60.61 -143.09
CA GLU A 3 115.84 -59.25 -142.67
C GLU A 3 114.60 -58.34 -142.60
N ILE A 4 114.48 -57.54 -141.53
CA ILE A 4 113.43 -56.51 -141.37
C ILE A 4 114.12 -55.14 -141.34
N ILE A 5 113.63 -54.20 -142.14
CA ILE A 5 114.23 -52.87 -142.29
C ILE A 5 113.46 -51.87 -141.42
N CYS A 6 114.17 -51.18 -140.54
CA CYS A 6 113.58 -50.13 -139.71
C CYS A 6 113.06 -48.96 -140.57
N PRO A 7 111.77 -48.58 -140.44
CA PRO A 7 111.17 -47.50 -141.23
C PRO A 7 111.73 -46.10 -140.92
N SER A 8 112.47 -45.94 -139.82
CA SER A 8 113.02 -44.64 -139.38
C SER A 8 114.47 -44.39 -139.84
N CYS A 9 115.28 -45.43 -140.01
CA CYS A 9 116.72 -45.25 -140.30
C CYS A 9 117.31 -46.16 -141.40
N LYS A 10 116.49 -46.98 -142.07
CA LYS A 10 116.84 -47.78 -143.28
C LYS A 10 118.13 -48.62 -143.22
N LYS A 11 118.60 -49.00 -142.03
CA LYS A 11 119.65 -50.04 -141.85
C LYS A 11 119.00 -51.40 -141.61
N ALA A 12 119.53 -52.44 -142.27
CA ALA A 12 119.14 -53.84 -142.08
C ALA A 12 119.86 -54.44 -140.86
N PHE A 13 119.12 -55.11 -139.98
CA PHE A 13 119.63 -55.86 -138.84
C PHE A 13 118.90 -57.21 -138.73
N GLU A 14 119.66 -58.26 -138.39
CA GLU A 14 119.12 -59.61 -138.18
C GLU A 14 118.65 -59.77 -136.73
N ILE A 15 117.44 -60.33 -136.53
CA ILE A 15 116.85 -60.61 -135.21
C ILE A 15 116.62 -62.13 -135.07
N ASP A 16 117.07 -62.68 -133.95
CA ASP A 16 116.97 -64.09 -133.54
C ASP A 16 115.62 -64.39 -132.83
N GLN A 17 115.16 -65.66 -132.91
CA GLN A 17 113.93 -66.20 -132.30
C GLN A 17 113.75 -65.90 -130.79
N ALA A 18 114.79 -65.60 -130.03
CA ALA A 18 114.71 -65.17 -128.64
C ALA A 18 114.00 -63.80 -128.48
N GLY A 19 114.22 -62.87 -129.41
CA GLY A 19 113.62 -61.53 -129.35
C GLY A 19 112.10 -61.52 -129.54
N PHE A 20 111.53 -62.50 -130.24
CA PHE A 20 110.08 -62.59 -130.46
C PHE A 20 109.33 -63.12 -129.23
N SER A 21 109.93 -64.05 -128.47
CA SER A 21 109.38 -64.56 -127.20
C SER A 21 109.37 -63.49 -126.11
N ASP A 22 110.39 -62.64 -126.06
CA ASP A 22 110.49 -61.55 -125.08
C ASP A 22 109.47 -60.45 -125.35
N ILE A 23 109.18 -60.13 -126.62
CA ILE A 23 108.12 -59.19 -126.99
C ILE A 23 106.72 -59.72 -126.63
N VAL A 24 106.45 -61.02 -126.83
CA VAL A 24 105.15 -61.63 -126.44
C VAL A 24 104.98 -61.69 -124.93
N LYS A 25 106.04 -62.00 -124.16
CA LYS A 25 106.03 -61.90 -122.69
C LYS A 25 105.80 -60.46 -122.24
N GLN A 26 106.51 -59.50 -122.80
CA GLN A 26 106.38 -58.09 -122.41
C GLN A 26 104.96 -57.54 -122.67
N VAL A 27 104.33 -57.88 -123.79
CA VAL A 27 102.95 -57.47 -124.09
C VAL A 27 101.95 -58.16 -123.15
N ARG A 28 102.16 -59.45 -122.84
CA ARG A 28 101.30 -60.21 -121.92
C ARG A 28 101.46 -59.75 -120.47
N ASP A 29 102.68 -59.47 -120.02
CA ASP A 29 102.98 -59.00 -118.68
C ASP A 29 102.47 -57.55 -118.48
N ASP A 30 102.60 -56.67 -119.48
CA ASP A 30 102.03 -55.32 -119.44
C ASP A 30 100.49 -55.32 -119.49
N GLN A 31 99.88 -56.22 -120.28
CA GLN A 31 98.41 -56.40 -120.27
C GLN A 31 97.93 -57.01 -118.95
N PHE A 32 98.64 -58.00 -118.39
CA PHE A 32 98.31 -58.61 -117.10
C PHE A 32 98.47 -57.61 -115.95
N ASP A 33 99.53 -56.80 -115.92
CA ASP A 33 99.70 -55.74 -114.93
C ASP A 33 98.63 -54.65 -115.04
N LYS A 34 98.17 -54.34 -116.26
CA LYS A 34 97.03 -53.44 -116.48
C LYS A 34 95.73 -54.05 -115.94
N GLU A 35 95.45 -55.32 -116.23
CA GLU A 35 94.28 -56.02 -115.70
C GLU A 35 94.33 -56.16 -114.18
N LEU A 36 95.50 -56.46 -113.61
CA LEU A 36 95.70 -56.60 -112.17
C LEU A 36 95.51 -55.25 -111.47
N LYS A 37 96.01 -54.14 -112.05
CA LYS A 37 95.75 -52.78 -111.56
C LYS A 37 94.26 -52.41 -111.64
N ILE A 38 93.56 -52.84 -112.69
CA ILE A 38 92.11 -52.62 -112.81
C ILE A 38 91.36 -53.41 -111.73
N LEU A 39 91.68 -54.70 -111.52
CA LEU A 39 91.08 -55.56 -110.50
C LEU A 39 91.36 -55.08 -109.08
N VAL A 40 92.60 -54.71 -108.77
CA VAL A 40 92.97 -54.13 -107.47
C VAL A 40 92.24 -52.79 -107.27
N GLY A 41 92.19 -51.93 -108.28
CA GLY A 41 91.44 -50.68 -108.21
C GLY A 41 89.92 -50.87 -108.09
N GLN A 42 89.36 -51.94 -108.66
CA GLN A 42 87.95 -52.34 -108.47
C GLN A 42 87.71 -52.86 -107.04
N ALA A 43 88.58 -53.74 -106.53
CA ALA A 43 88.50 -54.29 -105.18
C ALA A 43 88.69 -53.19 -104.11
N GLU A 44 89.59 -52.23 -104.33
CA GLU A 44 89.77 -51.06 -103.46
C GLU A 44 88.52 -50.18 -103.45
N LYS A 45 87.91 -49.92 -104.63
CA LYS A 45 86.63 -49.20 -104.72
C LYS A 45 85.47 -49.94 -104.07
N GLU A 46 85.38 -51.25 -104.24
CA GLU A 46 84.35 -52.08 -103.60
C GLU A 46 84.52 -52.09 -102.08
N LYS A 47 85.75 -52.22 -101.58
CA LYS A 47 86.06 -52.11 -100.15
C LYS A 47 85.71 -50.72 -99.61
N GLU A 48 86.07 -49.66 -100.32
CA GLU A 48 85.75 -48.28 -99.93
C GLU A 48 84.23 -48.05 -99.90
N ASN A 49 83.49 -48.57 -100.89
CA ASN A 49 82.04 -48.49 -100.92
C ASN A 49 81.38 -49.32 -99.81
N ALA A 50 81.91 -50.51 -99.50
CA ALA A 50 81.43 -51.34 -98.40
C ALA A 50 81.65 -50.67 -97.03
N VAL A 51 82.79 -50.01 -96.83
CA VAL A 51 83.07 -49.20 -95.63
C VAL A 51 82.11 -48.02 -95.55
N LYS A 52 81.91 -47.27 -96.65
CA LYS A 52 80.94 -46.16 -96.69
C LYS A 52 79.51 -46.60 -96.40
N LEU A 53 79.10 -47.77 -96.89
CA LEU A 53 77.78 -48.34 -96.63
C LEU A 53 77.63 -48.72 -95.14
N ALA A 54 78.63 -49.40 -94.58
CA ALA A 54 78.65 -49.76 -93.16
C ALA A 54 78.65 -48.51 -92.24
N GLU A 55 79.38 -47.46 -92.60
CA GLU A 55 79.35 -46.17 -91.90
C GLU A 55 77.97 -45.50 -92.01
N ALA A 56 77.33 -45.54 -93.17
CA ALA A 56 75.99 -44.98 -93.37
C ALA A 56 74.92 -45.75 -92.56
N ASP A 57 74.98 -47.07 -92.55
CA ASP A 57 74.07 -47.92 -91.77
C ASP A 57 74.28 -47.72 -90.26
N LEU A 58 75.54 -47.63 -89.81
CA LEU A 58 75.86 -47.32 -88.42
C LEU A 58 75.34 -45.92 -88.03
N ARG A 59 75.51 -44.92 -88.89
CA ARG A 59 74.95 -43.57 -88.68
C ARG A 59 73.43 -43.59 -88.60
N LYS A 60 72.76 -44.41 -89.41
CA LYS A 60 71.31 -44.55 -89.39
C LYS A 60 70.83 -45.22 -88.09
N ILE A 61 71.46 -46.30 -87.67
CA ILE A 61 71.13 -47.01 -86.41
C ILE A 61 71.33 -46.08 -85.21
N THR A 62 72.48 -45.40 -85.15
CA THR A 62 72.77 -44.43 -84.08
C THR A 62 71.81 -43.24 -84.08
N GLN A 63 71.41 -42.71 -85.25
CA GLN A 63 70.35 -41.68 -85.31
C GLN A 63 69.01 -42.18 -84.76
N VAL A 64 68.63 -43.43 -85.05
CA VAL A 64 67.38 -44.02 -84.53
C VAL A 64 67.46 -44.20 -83.01
N GLU A 65 68.59 -44.65 -82.47
CA GLU A 65 68.80 -44.79 -81.03
C GLU A 65 68.80 -43.43 -80.31
N ILE A 66 69.46 -42.41 -80.89
CA ILE A 66 69.43 -41.03 -80.38
C ILE A 66 67.98 -40.52 -80.36
N ALA A 67 67.23 -40.68 -81.46
CA ALA A 67 65.83 -40.24 -81.51
C ALA A 67 64.94 -40.96 -80.47
N LYS A 68 65.21 -42.25 -80.18
CA LYS A 68 64.53 -42.97 -79.09
C LYS A 68 64.90 -42.40 -77.73
N LYS A 69 66.18 -42.14 -77.48
CA LYS A 69 66.65 -41.56 -76.22
C LYS A 69 66.14 -40.14 -76.02
N ASP A 70 66.10 -39.32 -77.06
CA ASP A 70 65.52 -37.97 -77.01
C ASP A 70 64.03 -38.01 -76.68
N ARG A 71 63.28 -38.97 -77.25
CA ARG A 71 61.87 -39.20 -76.86
C ARG A 71 61.72 -39.62 -75.40
N GLU A 72 62.52 -40.58 -74.93
CA GLU A 72 62.52 -40.99 -73.51
C GLU A 72 62.86 -39.81 -72.59
N ILE A 73 63.84 -38.98 -72.96
CA ILE A 73 64.22 -37.78 -72.21
C ILE A 73 63.06 -36.78 -72.16
N ILE A 74 62.39 -36.52 -73.28
CA ILE A 74 61.24 -35.60 -73.33
C ILE A 74 60.09 -36.14 -72.46
N GLU A 75 59.79 -37.43 -72.51
CA GLU A 75 58.75 -38.05 -71.68
C GLU A 75 59.09 -37.99 -70.19
N LEU A 76 60.33 -38.30 -69.81
CA LEU A 76 60.80 -38.22 -68.43
C LEU A 76 60.81 -36.77 -67.92
N GLN A 77 61.21 -35.82 -68.76
CA GLN A 77 61.15 -34.39 -68.43
C GLN A 77 59.70 -33.92 -68.25
N ALA A 78 58.77 -34.35 -69.10
CA ALA A 78 57.35 -34.04 -68.96
C ALA A 78 56.76 -34.63 -67.67
N LYS A 79 57.04 -35.91 -67.37
CA LYS A 79 56.62 -36.56 -66.11
C LYS A 79 57.22 -35.88 -64.88
N SER A 80 58.49 -35.49 -64.93
CA SER A 80 59.15 -34.75 -63.85
C SER A 80 58.48 -33.40 -63.61
N LYS A 81 58.25 -32.61 -64.68
CA LYS A 81 57.54 -31.32 -64.57
C LYS A 81 56.11 -31.48 -64.04
N ASN A 82 55.37 -32.50 -64.49
CA ASN A 82 54.02 -32.75 -64.00
C ASN A 82 53.99 -33.12 -62.52
N THR A 83 54.87 -34.03 -62.08
CA THR A 83 54.94 -34.40 -60.65
C THR A 83 55.40 -33.23 -59.78
N GLU A 84 56.28 -32.36 -60.28
CA GLU A 84 56.67 -31.13 -59.57
C GLU A 84 55.52 -30.12 -59.48
N LEU A 85 54.72 -29.98 -60.56
CA LEU A 85 53.52 -29.14 -60.57
C LEU A 85 52.44 -29.68 -59.63
N GLU A 86 52.13 -30.97 -59.67
CA GLU A 86 51.18 -31.62 -58.76
C GLU A 86 51.58 -31.43 -57.30
N LYS A 87 52.87 -31.61 -56.97
CA LYS A 87 53.40 -31.33 -55.62
C LYS A 87 53.23 -29.86 -55.24
N LYS A 88 53.52 -28.92 -56.14
CA LYS A 88 53.33 -27.48 -55.86
C LYS A 88 51.87 -27.14 -55.63
N ILE A 89 50.96 -27.73 -56.40
CA ILE A 89 49.51 -27.55 -56.24
C ILE A 89 49.06 -28.13 -54.90
N SER A 90 49.43 -29.37 -54.57
CA SER A 90 49.03 -30.01 -53.31
C SER A 90 49.56 -29.25 -52.09
N ILE A 91 50.80 -28.76 -52.16
CA ILE A 91 51.39 -27.93 -51.12
C ILE A 91 50.64 -26.59 -51.02
N SER A 92 50.33 -25.94 -52.15
CA SER A 92 49.59 -24.68 -52.15
C SER A 92 48.18 -24.83 -51.58
N GLU A 93 47.47 -25.92 -51.89
CA GLU A 93 46.15 -26.21 -51.35
C GLU A 93 46.19 -26.49 -49.85
N ALA A 94 47.17 -27.29 -49.39
CA ALA A 94 47.38 -27.54 -47.97
C ALA A 94 47.71 -26.25 -47.20
N ILE A 95 48.59 -25.39 -47.76
CA ILE A 95 48.92 -24.10 -47.16
C ILE A 95 47.68 -23.20 -47.11
N LYS A 96 46.89 -23.10 -48.18
CA LYS A 96 45.65 -22.30 -48.20
C LYS A 96 44.64 -22.75 -47.15
N SER A 97 44.49 -24.06 -46.94
CA SER A 97 43.62 -24.59 -45.90
C SER A 97 44.10 -24.17 -44.51
N ILE A 98 45.40 -24.30 -44.25
CA ILE A 98 46.01 -23.92 -42.97
C ILE A 98 45.96 -22.41 -42.74
N GLU A 99 46.21 -21.60 -43.77
CA GLU A 99 46.12 -20.13 -43.68
C GLU A 99 44.69 -19.70 -43.34
N LYS A 100 43.69 -20.32 -43.96
CA LYS A 100 42.29 -20.05 -43.68
C LYS A 100 41.92 -20.41 -42.23
N GLU A 101 42.29 -21.61 -41.77
CA GLU A 101 42.06 -22.02 -40.39
C GLU A 101 42.77 -21.10 -39.38
N ARG A 102 44.01 -20.70 -39.68
CA ARG A 102 44.77 -19.75 -38.86
C ARG A 102 44.05 -18.40 -38.78
N ASP A 103 43.59 -17.88 -39.91
CA ASP A 103 42.93 -16.57 -39.98
C ASP A 103 41.56 -16.59 -39.28
N ASP A 104 40.80 -17.68 -39.44
CA ASP A 104 39.54 -17.90 -38.73
C ASP A 104 39.77 -18.00 -37.21
N LEU A 105 40.78 -18.77 -36.77
CA LEU A 105 41.15 -18.87 -35.36
C LEU A 105 41.63 -17.53 -34.79
N ALA A 106 42.47 -16.79 -35.53
CA ALA A 106 42.95 -15.48 -35.09
C ALA A 106 41.79 -14.47 -34.93
N ASN A 107 40.83 -14.49 -35.85
CA ASN A 107 39.62 -13.68 -35.75
C ASN A 107 38.76 -14.09 -34.55
N ASN A 108 38.53 -15.39 -34.34
CA ASN A 108 37.75 -15.88 -33.20
C ASN A 108 38.39 -15.51 -31.85
N VAL A 109 39.72 -15.62 -31.73
CA VAL A 109 40.45 -15.20 -30.53
C VAL A 109 40.29 -13.70 -30.30
N LYS A 110 40.37 -12.89 -31.36
CA LYS A 110 40.19 -11.44 -31.26
C LYS A 110 38.76 -11.06 -30.85
N ILE A 111 37.75 -11.73 -31.41
CA ILE A 111 36.34 -11.53 -31.05
C ILE A 111 36.13 -11.90 -29.58
N ALA A 112 36.57 -13.08 -29.14
CA ALA A 112 36.43 -13.52 -27.76
C ALA A 112 37.14 -12.58 -26.77
N ALA A 113 38.32 -12.06 -27.14
CA ALA A 113 39.03 -11.07 -26.32
C ALA A 113 38.25 -9.75 -26.19
N LEU A 114 37.67 -9.25 -27.29
CA LEU A 114 36.85 -8.04 -27.30
C LEU A 114 35.55 -8.21 -26.52
N GLU A 115 34.87 -9.36 -26.66
CA GLU A 115 33.67 -9.69 -25.88
C GLU A 115 33.96 -9.73 -24.38
N LYS A 116 35.07 -10.38 -23.98
CA LYS A 116 35.51 -10.40 -22.58
C LYS A 116 35.80 -9.00 -22.06
N GLN A 117 36.50 -8.17 -22.83
CA GLN A 117 36.79 -6.79 -22.45
C GLN A 117 35.52 -5.94 -22.32
N ASN A 118 34.56 -6.10 -23.23
CA ASN A 118 33.27 -5.41 -23.17
C ASN A 118 32.46 -5.85 -21.94
N LEU A 119 32.44 -7.15 -21.63
CA LEU A 119 31.77 -7.67 -20.45
C LEU A 119 32.42 -7.14 -19.16
N GLU A 120 33.75 -7.14 -19.09
CA GLU A 120 34.47 -6.60 -17.94
C GLU A 120 34.20 -5.10 -17.74
N ASN A 121 34.22 -4.31 -18.82
CA ASN A 121 33.90 -2.89 -18.76
C ASN A 121 32.45 -2.65 -18.32
N SER A 122 31.49 -3.42 -18.85
CA SER A 122 30.09 -3.33 -18.48
C SER A 122 29.87 -3.66 -17.00
N LEU A 123 30.49 -4.75 -16.51
CA LEU A 123 30.44 -5.13 -15.09
C LEU A 123 31.05 -4.05 -14.20
N ARG A 124 32.23 -3.54 -14.56
CA ARG A 124 32.88 -2.45 -13.80
C ARG A 124 32.01 -1.19 -13.75
N GLN A 125 31.37 -0.83 -14.86
CA GLN A 125 30.46 0.31 -14.91
C GLN A 125 29.23 0.08 -14.02
N GLN A 126 28.60 -1.09 -14.09
CA GLN A 126 27.46 -1.45 -13.23
C GLN A 126 27.82 -1.38 -11.75
N PHE A 127 28.93 -2.01 -11.34
CA PHE A 127 29.38 -1.95 -9.95
C PHE A 127 29.74 -0.53 -9.51
N SER A 128 30.38 0.27 -10.37
CA SER A 128 30.70 1.67 -10.05
C SER A 128 29.45 2.50 -9.84
N THR A 129 28.42 2.32 -10.66
CA THR A 129 27.13 3.00 -10.49
C THR A 129 26.44 2.56 -9.21
N GLU A 130 26.38 1.25 -8.94
CA GLU A 130 25.73 0.72 -7.73
C GLU A 130 26.41 1.19 -6.45
N LEU A 131 27.75 1.25 -6.44
CA LEU A 131 28.51 1.79 -5.30
C LEU A 131 28.21 3.28 -5.07
N LYS A 132 28.21 4.11 -6.13
CA LYS A 132 27.85 5.53 -6.02
C LYS A 132 26.44 5.72 -5.46
N THR A 133 25.47 4.96 -5.96
CA THR A 133 24.09 5.04 -5.46
C THR A 133 24.00 4.60 -4.00
N ARG A 134 24.76 3.57 -3.59
CA ARG A 134 24.84 3.17 -2.17
C ARG A 134 25.44 4.28 -1.30
N ASP A 135 26.53 4.90 -1.73
CA ASP A 135 27.18 5.99 -0.98
C ASP A 135 26.25 7.21 -0.84
N GLU A 136 25.51 7.57 -1.89
CA GLU A 136 24.49 8.64 -1.84
C GLU A 136 23.37 8.33 -0.84
N ILE A 137 22.90 7.08 -0.78
CA ILE A 137 21.88 6.65 0.19
C ILE A 137 22.42 6.70 1.62
N ILE A 138 23.66 6.24 1.83
CA ILE A 138 24.30 6.28 3.16
C ILE A 138 24.43 7.74 3.61
N GLN A 139 24.93 8.63 2.75
CA GLN A 139 25.06 10.05 3.06
C GLN A 139 23.71 10.67 3.42
N TYR A 140 22.66 10.39 2.64
CA TYR A 140 21.31 10.87 2.96
C TYR A 140 20.82 10.38 4.33
N LYS A 141 21.08 9.11 4.66
CA LYS A 141 20.70 8.52 5.95
C LYS A 141 21.49 9.10 7.11
N ASP A 142 22.79 9.33 6.95
CA ASP A 142 23.62 9.96 7.97
C ASP A 142 23.18 11.41 8.23
N ASP A 143 22.84 12.17 7.17
CA ASP A 143 22.28 13.52 7.29
C ASP A 143 20.91 13.53 8.02
N GLU A 144 20.06 12.53 7.76
CA GLU A 144 18.78 12.34 8.43
C GLU A 144 18.98 12.03 9.92
N ILE A 145 19.89 11.11 10.24
CA ILE A 145 20.26 10.76 11.63
C ILE A 145 20.83 12.00 12.34
N ALA A 146 21.71 12.76 11.70
CA ALA A 146 22.29 13.97 12.28
C ALA A 146 21.21 15.02 12.60
N ARG A 147 20.27 15.26 11.68
CA ARG A 147 19.13 16.18 11.90
C ARG A 147 18.25 15.73 13.07
N VAL A 148 17.88 14.46 13.13
CA VAL A 148 17.05 13.93 14.23
C VAL A 148 17.79 14.02 15.56
N LYS A 149 19.09 13.70 15.58
CA LYS A 149 19.93 13.82 16.78
C LYS A 149 20.04 15.26 17.25
N GLU A 150 20.27 16.21 16.33
CA GLU A 150 20.33 17.64 16.64
C GLU A 150 18.98 18.16 17.14
N MET A 151 17.86 17.73 16.54
CA MET A 151 16.51 18.07 17.00
C MET A 151 16.24 17.53 18.40
N LYS A 152 16.62 16.27 18.67
CA LYS A 152 16.52 15.66 20.01
C LYS A 152 17.37 16.44 21.03
N ILE A 153 18.60 16.81 20.67
CA ILE A 153 19.48 17.62 21.53
C ILE A 153 18.86 18.99 21.79
N LYS A 154 18.37 19.71 20.78
CA LYS A 154 17.73 21.03 20.94
C LYS A 154 16.48 20.99 21.81
N LEU A 155 15.65 19.96 21.66
CA LEU A 155 14.47 19.74 22.52
C LEU A 155 14.91 19.42 23.95
N SER A 156 15.91 18.55 24.13
CA SER A 156 16.44 18.16 25.43
C SER A 156 17.17 19.30 26.15
N THR A 157 17.98 20.11 25.46
CA THR A 157 18.70 21.25 26.07
C THR A 157 17.77 22.37 26.49
N LYS A 158 16.68 22.59 25.76
CA LYS A 158 15.61 23.51 26.19
C LYS A 158 14.90 23.00 27.44
N MET A 159 14.60 21.71 27.49
CA MET A 159 14.00 21.02 28.65
C MET A 159 14.95 20.93 29.87
N LEU A 160 16.26 20.94 29.66
CA LEU A 160 17.28 20.89 30.73
C LEU A 160 17.58 22.28 31.32
N GLY A 161 17.34 23.36 30.57
CA GLY A 161 17.58 24.73 31.02
C GLY A 161 16.42 25.39 31.76
N GLU A 162 15.19 24.89 31.57
CA GLU A 162 13.95 25.34 32.22
C GLU A 162 13.45 24.25 33.17
N SER A 163 12.77 24.58 34.28
CA SER A 163 12.11 23.55 35.08
C SER A 163 10.97 22.91 34.26
N LEU A 164 10.69 21.61 34.48
CA LEU A 164 9.62 20.91 33.77
C LEU A 164 8.26 21.62 33.89
N GLU A 165 8.00 22.19 35.06
CA GLU A 165 6.85 23.06 35.33
C GLU A 165 6.81 24.28 34.41
N GLN A 166 7.92 25.03 34.34
CA GLN A 166 8.03 26.25 33.54
C GLN A 166 7.88 25.94 32.03
N TYR A 167 8.42 24.82 31.57
CA TYR A 167 8.22 24.36 30.20
C TYR A 167 6.74 24.14 29.88
N CYS A 168 6.03 23.37 30.72
CA CYS A 168 4.61 23.09 30.51
C CYS A 168 3.76 24.37 30.55
N GLU A 169 4.07 25.28 31.48
CA GLU A 169 3.41 26.59 31.58
C GLU A 169 3.61 27.45 30.33
N ILE A 170 4.84 27.51 29.79
CA ILE A 170 5.14 28.24 28.56
C ILE A 170 4.42 27.61 27.36
N GLU A 171 4.46 26.28 27.22
CA GLU A 171 3.78 25.57 26.12
C GLU A 171 2.27 25.79 26.16
N PHE A 172 1.66 25.79 27.35
CA PHE A 172 0.24 26.14 27.52
C PHE A 172 -0.05 27.57 27.09
N ASN A 173 0.71 28.54 27.61
CA ASN A 173 0.47 29.96 27.36
C ASN A 173 0.66 30.35 25.88
N LYS A 174 1.51 29.66 25.12
CA LYS A 174 1.70 29.90 23.67
C LYS A 174 0.43 29.69 22.85
N ILE A 175 -0.40 28.73 23.24
CA ILE A 175 -1.60 28.33 22.48
C ILE A 175 -2.90 28.72 23.19
N ARG A 176 -2.81 29.27 24.40
CA ARG A 176 -3.95 29.66 25.24
C ARG A 176 -4.95 30.54 24.50
N SER A 177 -4.50 31.59 23.83
CA SER A 177 -5.36 32.53 23.08
C SER A 177 -6.10 31.89 21.90
N THR A 178 -5.50 30.88 21.27
CA THR A 178 -6.04 30.25 20.06
C THR A 178 -6.94 29.06 20.38
N ALA A 179 -6.58 28.25 21.38
CA ALA A 179 -7.22 26.96 21.65
C ALA A 179 -7.99 26.89 22.99
N PHE A 180 -7.65 27.74 23.96
CA PHE A 180 -8.13 27.64 25.36
C PHE A 180 -8.52 29.00 25.93
N GLN A 181 -9.46 29.69 25.27
CA GLN A 181 -9.83 31.08 25.57
C GLN A 181 -10.39 31.27 26.99
N ASN A 182 -11.20 30.32 27.47
CA ASN A 182 -11.85 30.36 28.78
C ASN A 182 -11.18 29.42 29.80
N ALA A 183 -9.91 29.07 29.58
CA ALA A 183 -9.20 28.16 30.46
C ALA A 183 -8.41 28.87 31.56
N TYR A 184 -8.53 28.30 32.76
CA TYR A 184 -7.77 28.59 33.95
C TYR A 184 -6.65 27.56 34.08
N PHE A 185 -5.41 28.03 34.21
CA PHE A 185 -4.24 27.19 34.45
C PHE A 185 -3.31 27.92 35.40
N GLU A 186 -3.29 27.49 36.67
CA GLU A 186 -2.49 28.13 37.72
C GLU A 186 -1.84 27.10 38.64
N LYS A 187 -0.75 27.51 39.31
CA LYS A 187 -0.09 26.71 40.34
C LYS A 187 -0.99 26.54 41.55
N ASP A 188 -0.99 25.35 42.16
CA ASP A 188 -1.73 25.11 43.39
C ASP A 188 -0.97 25.71 44.60
N ASN A 189 -1.28 26.97 44.91
CA ASN A 189 -0.65 27.71 46.02
C ASN A 189 -1.38 27.54 47.37
N ASP A 190 -2.49 26.79 47.43
CA ASP A 190 -3.29 26.66 48.64
C ASP A 190 -2.75 25.53 49.53
N SER A 191 -1.87 25.91 50.47
CA SER A 191 -1.15 25.01 51.37
C SER A 191 -1.95 24.56 52.61
N SER A 192 -3.27 24.73 52.61
CA SER A 192 -4.11 24.51 53.79
C SER A 192 -4.27 23.03 54.19
N SER A 193 -4.05 22.06 53.30
CA SER A 193 -4.20 20.61 53.57
C SER A 193 -2.89 19.80 53.62
N GLY A 194 -1.73 20.45 53.47
CA GLY A 194 -0.41 19.78 53.54
C GLY A 194 -0.03 18.93 52.33
N SER A 195 -0.85 18.93 51.28
CA SER A 195 -0.68 18.22 50.01
C SER A 195 -0.74 19.26 48.88
N LYS A 196 0.22 19.27 47.96
CA LYS A 196 0.31 20.30 46.90
C LYS A 196 0.47 19.62 45.55
N GLY A 197 -0.53 19.74 44.69
CA GLY A 197 -0.34 19.50 43.26
C GLY A 197 0.50 20.62 42.64
N ASP A 198 1.02 20.42 41.43
CA ASP A 198 1.84 21.44 40.78
C ASP A 198 0.95 22.46 40.07
N PHE A 199 -0.01 22.00 39.26
CA PHE A 199 -0.94 22.88 38.54
C PHE A 199 -2.36 22.33 38.49
N ILE A 200 -3.32 23.25 38.46
CA ILE A 200 -4.73 22.96 38.22
C ILE A 200 -5.15 23.58 36.90
N TYR A 201 -5.69 22.76 36.01
CA TYR A 201 -6.36 23.18 34.80
C TYR A 201 -7.87 23.09 34.97
N ARG A 202 -8.60 24.15 34.62
CA ARG A 202 -10.06 24.15 34.49
C ARG A 202 -10.47 24.89 33.23
N GLU A 203 -11.48 24.41 32.54
CA GLU A 203 -12.08 25.13 31.42
C GLU A 203 -13.60 25.21 31.61
N PHE A 204 -14.15 26.37 31.29
CA PHE A 204 -15.58 26.67 31.39
C PHE A 204 -16.15 27.01 30.01
N ASP A 205 -17.42 26.68 29.80
CA ASP A 205 -18.17 27.14 28.63
C ASP A 205 -18.59 28.61 28.80
N ASP A 206 -19.22 29.18 27.77
CA ASP A 206 -19.69 30.58 27.80
C ASP A 206 -20.81 30.84 28.81
N ALA A 207 -21.38 29.78 29.40
CA ALA A 207 -22.43 29.84 30.42
C ALA A 207 -21.88 29.50 31.83
N ASP A 208 -20.56 29.57 32.02
CA ASP A 208 -19.84 29.27 33.27
C ASP A 208 -20.00 27.82 33.78
N ASN A 209 -20.36 26.87 32.92
CA ASN A 209 -20.35 25.45 33.29
C ASN A 209 -18.95 24.87 33.12
N GLU A 210 -18.47 24.15 34.14
CA GLU A 210 -17.17 23.45 34.06
C GLU A 210 -17.24 22.35 32.98
N ILE A 211 -16.42 22.52 31.93
CA ILE A 211 -16.24 21.53 30.87
C ILE A 211 -15.36 20.41 31.38
N ILE A 212 -14.20 20.76 31.93
CA ILE A 212 -13.19 19.81 32.38
C ILE A 212 -12.33 20.43 33.47
N SER A 213 -11.90 19.60 34.41
CA SER A 213 -10.86 19.92 35.38
C SER A 213 -9.81 18.82 35.46
N ILE A 214 -8.54 19.21 35.47
CA ILE A 214 -7.39 18.30 35.49
C ILE A 214 -6.41 18.76 36.58
N MET A 215 -6.05 17.84 37.46
CA MET A 215 -4.94 18.00 38.40
C MET A 215 -3.65 17.51 37.75
N PHE A 216 -2.62 18.36 37.73
CA PHE A 216 -1.30 18.02 37.19
C PHE A 216 -0.25 17.92 38.29
N GLU A 217 0.61 16.93 38.13
CA GLU A 217 1.87 16.81 38.88
C GLU A 217 3.02 16.58 37.90
N MET A 218 4.12 17.28 38.07
CA MET A 218 5.30 17.27 37.22
C MET A 218 6.45 16.59 37.95
N LYS A 219 7.11 15.62 37.32
CA LYS A 219 8.31 14.95 37.88
C LYS A 219 9.46 14.93 36.89
N ASN A 220 10.57 15.52 37.32
CA ASN A 220 11.83 15.51 36.59
C ASN A 220 12.85 14.56 37.25
N GLU A 221 13.79 14.02 36.48
CA GLU A 221 14.84 13.14 37.01
C GLU A 221 15.83 13.87 37.93
N ALA A 222 16.06 15.17 37.70
CA ALA A 222 17.01 15.99 38.45
C ALA A 222 16.57 16.31 39.90
N ASP A 223 15.27 16.19 40.20
CA ASP A 223 14.70 16.59 41.50
C ASP A 223 14.73 15.45 42.54
N GLN A 224 15.34 14.30 42.22
CA GLN A 224 15.35 13.14 43.10
C GLN A 224 16.51 13.15 44.10
N THR A 225 16.20 12.81 45.36
CA THR A 225 17.19 12.35 46.34
C THR A 225 17.74 10.97 45.95
N ALA A 226 18.81 10.50 46.60
CA ALA A 226 19.64 9.35 46.21
C ALA A 226 18.93 8.00 45.93
N ALA A 227 17.62 7.86 46.15
CA ALA A 227 16.82 6.72 45.74
C ALA A 227 15.97 7.06 44.51
N LYS A 228 16.18 6.35 43.39
CA LYS A 228 15.41 6.52 42.16
C LYS A 228 13.93 6.16 42.39
N LYS A 229 13.04 7.16 42.38
CA LYS A 229 11.59 6.97 42.48
C LYS A 229 10.99 6.61 41.12
N LYS A 230 9.95 5.79 41.10
CA LYS A 230 9.18 5.40 39.92
C LYS A 230 7.92 6.26 39.77
N ASN A 231 7.31 6.24 38.60
CA ASN A 231 6.05 6.96 38.35
C ASN A 231 4.94 6.54 39.32
N GLU A 232 4.86 5.24 39.62
CA GLU A 232 3.82 4.67 40.50
C GLU A 232 3.86 5.20 41.93
N ASP A 233 5.03 5.66 42.40
CA ASP A 233 5.22 6.16 43.76
C ASP A 233 4.42 7.45 44.00
N PHE A 234 4.03 8.16 42.95
CA PHE A 234 3.34 9.45 43.01
C PHE A 234 1.82 9.34 42.83
N PHE A 235 1.32 8.21 42.31
CA PHE A 235 -0.10 8.09 41.95
C PHE A 235 -1.05 8.33 43.13
N LYS A 236 -0.69 7.82 44.31
CA LYS A 236 -1.55 7.94 45.50
C LYS A 236 -1.68 9.39 45.98
N GLU A 237 -0.60 10.16 45.90
CA GLU A 237 -0.57 11.57 46.28
C GLU A 237 -1.35 12.40 45.26
N LEU A 238 -1.09 12.18 43.96
CA LEU A 238 -1.81 12.83 42.87
C LEU A 238 -3.34 12.59 42.93
N ASP A 239 -3.78 11.35 43.20
CA ASP A 239 -5.21 11.05 43.29
C ASP A 239 -5.87 11.71 44.51
N LYS A 240 -5.11 11.82 45.61
CA LYS A 240 -5.55 12.55 46.80
C LYS A 240 -5.73 14.03 46.48
N ASP A 241 -4.75 14.67 45.83
CA ASP A 241 -4.83 16.08 45.43
C ASP A 241 -5.98 16.33 44.44
N ARG A 242 -6.13 15.44 43.44
CA ARG A 242 -7.26 15.47 42.51
C ARG A 242 -8.60 15.45 43.25
N THR A 243 -8.74 14.60 44.27
CA THR A 243 -9.98 14.44 45.03
C THR A 243 -10.24 15.64 45.95
N GLU A 244 -9.23 16.13 46.68
CA GLU A 244 -9.34 17.31 47.55
C GLU A 244 -9.73 18.55 46.77
N LYS A 245 -9.12 18.75 45.60
CA LYS A 245 -9.38 19.91 44.72
C LYS A 245 -10.57 19.67 43.79
N LYS A 246 -11.28 18.54 43.88
CA LYS A 246 -12.45 18.21 43.04
C LYS A 246 -12.17 18.33 41.54
N CYS A 247 -11.03 17.82 41.10
CA CYS A 247 -10.69 17.73 39.68
C CYS A 247 -11.22 16.43 39.08
N GLU A 248 -11.67 16.46 37.83
CA GLU A 248 -12.19 15.29 37.14
C GLU A 248 -11.08 14.27 36.81
N PHE A 249 -9.95 14.76 36.31
CA PHE A 249 -8.81 13.93 35.88
C PHE A 249 -7.55 14.21 36.69
N ALA A 250 -6.66 13.23 36.74
CA ALA A 250 -5.28 13.37 37.24
C ALA A 250 -4.30 13.07 36.11
N VAL A 251 -3.30 13.91 35.93
CA VAL A 251 -2.26 13.69 34.92
C VAL A 251 -0.88 13.92 35.52
N LEU A 252 -0.09 12.84 35.56
CA LEU A 252 1.33 12.89 35.92
C LEU A 252 2.15 13.17 34.67
N VAL A 253 2.82 14.31 34.61
CA VAL A 253 3.79 14.67 33.56
C VAL A 253 5.17 14.27 34.03
N SER A 254 5.78 13.26 33.40
CA SER A 254 7.00 12.66 33.94
C SER A 254 8.10 12.44 32.90
N VAL A 255 9.32 12.78 33.29
CA VAL A 255 10.58 12.40 32.61
C VAL A 255 11.20 11.16 33.24
N LEU A 256 10.62 10.63 34.33
CA LEU A 256 11.13 9.44 35.02
C LEU A 256 10.95 8.17 34.17
N GLU A 257 11.83 7.19 34.40
CA GLU A 257 11.76 5.89 33.73
C GLU A 257 11.78 6.03 32.19
N ASP A 258 12.69 6.83 31.62
CA ASP A 258 12.78 7.09 30.16
C ASP A 258 12.92 5.81 29.32
N GLU A 259 13.60 4.80 29.87
CA GLU A 259 13.80 3.48 29.25
C GLU A 259 12.60 2.51 29.43
N SER A 260 11.47 2.98 29.97
CA SER A 260 10.27 2.15 30.18
C SER A 260 9.43 2.04 28.90
N ASP A 261 9.21 0.81 28.43
CA ASP A 261 8.31 0.51 27.30
C ASP A 261 6.85 0.90 27.59
N LEU A 262 6.46 0.94 28.87
CA LEU A 262 5.09 1.26 29.29
C LEU A 262 4.81 2.76 29.20
N TYR A 263 5.76 3.59 29.62
CA TYR A 263 5.59 5.04 29.73
C TYR A 263 6.20 5.78 28.54
N THR A 264 5.87 5.40 27.31
CA THR A 264 6.46 5.99 26.09
C THR A 264 5.68 7.19 25.55
N GLY A 265 4.42 7.36 25.97
CA GLY A 265 3.54 8.43 25.49
C GLY A 265 2.44 8.80 26.48
N ILE A 266 1.19 8.82 26.03
CA ILE A 266 0.01 8.97 26.91
C ILE A 266 -0.38 7.57 27.39
N THR A 267 -0.20 7.32 28.68
CA THR A 267 -0.45 6.03 29.31
C THR A 267 -1.66 6.12 30.22
N ASP A 268 -2.70 5.35 29.95
CA ASP A 268 -3.87 5.25 30.83
C ASP A 268 -3.56 4.33 32.02
N VAL A 269 -3.60 4.89 33.22
CA VAL A 269 -3.41 4.16 34.48
C VAL A 269 -4.71 4.08 35.30
N SER A 270 -5.85 4.27 34.64
CA SER A 270 -7.20 4.19 35.23
C SER A 270 -7.52 2.84 35.88
N TYR A 271 -6.78 1.79 35.52
CA TYR A 271 -6.87 0.48 36.16
C TYR A 271 -6.39 0.46 37.62
N LYS A 272 -5.54 1.44 38.03
CA LYS A 272 -5.12 1.64 39.42
C LYS A 272 -5.86 2.78 40.09
N PHE A 273 -5.93 3.94 39.44
CA PHE A 273 -6.58 5.14 39.97
C PHE A 273 -7.51 5.73 38.92
N PRO A 274 -8.83 5.83 39.17
CA PRO A 274 -9.79 6.22 38.14
C PRO A 274 -9.45 7.56 37.47
N LYS A 275 -9.54 7.62 36.14
CA LYS A 275 -9.33 8.84 35.35
C LYS A 275 -7.94 9.45 35.51
N MET A 276 -6.92 8.60 35.66
CA MET A 276 -5.52 9.02 35.80
C MET A 276 -4.69 8.63 34.58
N PHE A 277 -3.83 9.54 34.14
CA PHE A 277 -2.91 9.32 33.02
C PHE A 277 -1.47 9.67 33.42
N VAL A 278 -0.51 8.97 32.81
CA VAL A 278 0.92 9.34 32.86
C VAL A 278 1.33 9.77 31.46
N VAL A 279 1.93 10.95 31.32
CA VAL A 279 2.31 11.51 30.03
C VAL A 279 3.75 11.99 30.04
N ARG A 280 4.41 11.88 28.89
CA ARG A 280 5.68 12.61 28.67
C ARG A 280 5.41 14.09 28.39
N PRO A 281 6.38 15.00 28.64
CA PRO A 281 6.16 16.44 28.48
C PRO A 281 5.70 16.85 27.09
N GLN A 282 6.18 16.18 26.03
CA GLN A 282 5.76 16.43 24.64
C GLN A 282 4.26 16.13 24.38
N PHE A 283 3.62 15.33 25.23
CA PHE A 283 2.20 14.99 25.13
C PHE A 283 1.31 15.82 26.08
N PHE A 284 1.86 16.79 26.80
CA PHE A 284 1.13 17.63 27.75
C PHE A 284 -0.06 18.38 27.11
N ILE A 285 0.15 19.06 25.99
CA ILE A 285 -0.94 19.72 25.26
C ILE A 285 -1.89 18.72 24.59
N PRO A 286 -1.41 17.66 23.91
CA PRO A 286 -2.27 16.63 23.36
C PRO A 286 -3.24 15.99 24.37
N ILE A 287 -2.81 15.68 25.59
CA ILE A 287 -3.71 15.07 26.59
C ILE A 287 -4.80 16.03 27.04
N ILE A 288 -4.48 17.31 27.27
CA ILE A 288 -5.49 18.34 27.60
C ILE A 288 -6.54 18.41 26.48
N THR A 289 -6.08 18.47 25.23
CA THR A 289 -6.95 18.56 24.05
C THR A 289 -7.86 17.33 23.92
N LEU A 290 -7.30 16.13 24.14
CA LEU A 290 -8.03 14.87 24.07
C LEU A 290 -9.14 14.81 25.12
N LEU A 291 -8.80 15.09 26.39
CA LEU A 291 -9.75 15.02 27.48
C LEU A 291 -10.84 16.10 27.34
N ARG A 292 -10.47 17.32 26.93
CA ARG A 292 -11.42 18.40 26.64
C ARG A 292 -12.45 17.99 25.60
N ASN A 293 -12.01 17.43 24.46
CA ASN A 293 -12.91 17.04 23.38
C ASN A 293 -13.89 15.92 23.82
N ALA A 294 -13.42 14.99 24.65
CA ALA A 294 -14.25 13.96 25.26
C ALA A 294 -15.29 14.59 26.21
N ALA A 295 -14.88 15.55 27.03
CA ALA A 295 -15.75 16.23 27.99
C ALA A 295 -16.82 17.11 27.31
N MET A 296 -16.46 17.87 26.28
CA MET A 296 -17.41 18.66 25.48
C MET A 296 -18.50 17.81 24.82
N SER A 297 -18.15 16.60 24.36
CA SER A 297 -19.11 15.67 23.80
C SER A 297 -20.13 15.22 24.85
N SER A 298 -19.68 14.95 26.08
CA SER A 298 -20.52 14.56 27.21
C SER A 298 -21.48 15.67 27.67
N LEU A 299 -21.05 16.94 27.65
CA LEU A 299 -21.90 18.08 28.01
C LEU A 299 -23.11 18.23 27.09
N LYS A 300 -22.94 18.05 25.76
CA LYS A 300 -24.05 18.07 24.81
C LYS A 300 -25.13 17.04 25.18
N TYR A 301 -24.72 15.81 25.49
CA TYR A 301 -25.63 14.77 25.92
C TYR A 301 -26.34 15.08 27.24
N LYS A 302 -25.63 15.68 28.22
CA LYS A 302 -26.25 16.09 29.49
C LYS A 302 -27.29 17.19 29.30
N ALA A 303 -27.02 18.17 28.44
CA ALA A 303 -27.97 19.24 28.12
C ALA A 303 -29.23 18.69 27.43
N GLU A 304 -29.07 17.79 26.46
CA GLU A 304 -30.20 17.10 25.82
C GLU A 304 -31.03 16.28 26.82
N LEU A 305 -30.38 15.50 27.69
CA LEU A 305 -31.04 14.74 28.76
C LEU A 305 -31.81 15.63 29.73
N ALA A 306 -31.26 16.79 30.11
CA ALA A 306 -31.94 17.75 30.96
C ALA A 306 -33.20 18.32 30.28
N LEU A 307 -33.13 18.61 28.98
CA LEU A 307 -34.27 19.08 28.21
C LEU A 307 -35.39 18.03 28.13
N VAL A 308 -35.04 16.77 27.87
CA VAL A 308 -36.00 15.65 27.85
C VAL A 308 -36.63 15.43 29.23
N LYS A 309 -35.83 15.51 30.31
CA LYS A 309 -36.36 15.40 31.68
C LYS A 309 -37.34 16.52 32.00
N ASN A 310 -37.04 17.77 31.66
CA ASN A 310 -37.95 18.89 31.88
C ASN A 310 -39.29 18.69 31.11
N GLN A 311 -39.23 18.21 29.87
CA GLN A 311 -40.45 17.87 29.11
C GLN A 311 -41.29 16.78 29.81
N SER A 312 -40.65 15.76 30.39
CA SER A 312 -41.37 14.70 31.11
C SER A 312 -42.03 15.18 32.42
N VAL A 313 -41.44 16.16 33.10
CA VAL A 313 -42.02 16.77 34.31
C VAL A 313 -43.27 17.59 33.95
N ASP A 314 -43.25 18.34 32.85
CA ASP A 314 -44.42 19.10 32.39
C ASP A 314 -45.60 18.19 32.00
N ILE A 315 -45.32 17.06 31.31
CA ILE A 315 -46.36 16.07 30.99
C ILE A 315 -46.97 15.51 32.29
N THR A 316 -46.14 15.17 33.27
CA THR A 316 -46.61 14.64 34.56
C THR A 316 -47.45 15.66 35.33
N ASN A 317 -47.04 16.93 35.35
CA ASN A 317 -47.78 18.02 36.00
C ASN A 317 -49.12 18.28 35.31
N PHE A 318 -49.15 18.21 33.98
CA PHE A 318 -50.37 18.33 33.18
C PHE A 318 -51.33 17.15 33.44
N GLU A 319 -50.82 15.92 33.49
CA GLU A 319 -51.61 14.73 33.84
C GLU A 319 -52.23 14.85 35.24
N ASN A 320 -51.44 15.29 36.22
CA ASN A 320 -51.93 15.54 37.59
C ASN A 320 -53.03 16.60 37.60
N SER A 321 -52.83 17.71 36.89
CA SER A 321 -53.84 18.78 36.78
C SER A 321 -55.14 18.31 36.10
N ILE A 322 -55.05 17.47 35.07
CA ILE A 322 -56.23 16.83 34.45
C ILE A 322 -56.94 15.90 35.43
N ASN A 323 -56.20 15.12 36.21
CA ASN A 323 -56.79 14.20 37.17
C ASN A 323 -57.48 14.96 38.32
N GLU A 324 -56.88 16.04 38.83
CA GLU A 324 -57.52 16.93 39.80
C GLU A 324 -58.79 17.59 39.23
N PHE A 325 -58.74 18.09 37.99
CA PHE A 325 -59.91 18.64 37.32
C PHE A 325 -61.03 17.60 37.18
N LYS A 326 -60.71 16.38 36.72
CA LYS A 326 -61.70 15.29 36.59
C LYS A 326 -62.31 14.93 37.94
N ALA A 327 -61.50 14.83 38.99
CA ALA A 327 -61.99 14.52 40.34
C ALA A 327 -62.88 15.64 40.90
N GLY A 328 -62.47 16.90 40.74
CA GLY A 328 -63.25 18.07 41.15
C GLY A 328 -64.57 18.18 40.38
N PHE A 329 -64.53 17.97 39.07
CA PHE A 329 -65.72 17.96 38.21
C PHE A 329 -66.69 16.85 38.60
N ALA A 330 -66.20 15.62 38.80
CA ALA A 330 -67.04 14.50 39.22
C ALA A 330 -67.73 14.76 40.57
N LYS A 331 -67.00 15.33 41.55
CA LYS A 331 -67.55 15.68 42.86
C LYS A 331 -68.62 16.76 42.77
N ASN A 332 -68.39 17.80 41.96
CA ASN A 332 -69.37 18.87 41.75
C ASN A 332 -70.61 18.38 41.02
N TYR A 333 -70.45 17.53 40.01
CA TYR A 333 -71.56 16.92 39.28
C TYR A 333 -72.39 16.02 40.19
N ASP A 334 -71.76 15.18 41.01
CA ASP A 334 -72.46 14.32 41.96
C ASP A 334 -73.19 15.12 43.05
N LEU A 335 -72.57 16.17 43.60
CA LEU A 335 -73.22 17.05 44.57
C LEU A 335 -74.44 17.76 43.97
N ALA A 336 -74.30 18.30 42.75
CA ALA A 336 -75.41 18.91 42.03
C ALA A 336 -76.53 17.90 41.79
N SER A 337 -76.20 16.68 41.31
CA SER A 337 -77.17 15.60 41.10
C SER A 337 -77.93 15.24 42.40
N ARG A 338 -77.24 15.14 43.54
CA ARG A 338 -77.87 14.90 44.85
C ARG A 338 -78.79 16.05 45.28
N GLN A 339 -78.36 17.29 45.12
CA GLN A 339 -79.19 18.47 45.44
C GLN A 339 -80.42 18.53 44.53
N PHE A 340 -80.26 18.27 43.24
CA PHE A 340 -81.38 18.17 42.29
C PHE A 340 -82.38 17.10 42.73
N ASN A 341 -81.93 15.88 43.04
CA ASN A 341 -82.81 14.81 43.52
C ASN A 341 -83.50 15.16 44.84
N THR A 342 -82.80 15.87 45.74
CA THR A 342 -83.39 16.29 47.02
C THR A 342 -84.49 17.34 46.80
N ALA A 343 -84.24 18.32 45.92
CA ALA A 343 -85.25 19.31 45.56
C ALA A 343 -86.49 18.67 44.91
N ILE A 344 -86.31 17.68 44.02
CA ILE A 344 -87.41 16.90 43.46
C ILE A 344 -88.21 16.20 44.56
N ASN A 345 -87.54 15.53 45.51
CA ASN A 345 -88.23 14.88 46.63
C ASN A 345 -89.00 15.87 47.52
N GLU A 346 -88.51 17.09 47.73
CA GLU A 346 -89.25 18.11 48.48
C GLU A 346 -90.46 18.63 47.70
N ILE A 347 -90.36 18.78 46.38
CA ILE A 347 -91.49 19.10 45.52
C ILE A 347 -92.57 18.02 45.66
N ASP A 348 -92.20 16.75 45.62
CA ASP A 348 -93.14 15.63 45.77
C ASP A 348 -93.84 15.64 47.14
N LYS A 349 -93.10 15.89 48.23
CA LYS A 349 -93.69 16.06 49.57
C LYS A 349 -94.65 17.23 49.64
N THR A 350 -94.33 18.33 48.98
CA THR A 350 -95.19 19.51 48.94
C THR A 350 -96.49 19.21 48.19
N ILE A 351 -96.41 18.45 47.10
CA ILE A 351 -97.59 17.97 46.35
C ILE A 351 -98.48 17.10 47.25
N ASP A 352 -97.91 16.16 48.01
CA ASP A 352 -98.66 15.32 48.98
C ASP A 352 -99.36 16.18 50.05
N HIS A 353 -98.66 17.18 50.59
CA HIS A 353 -99.25 18.10 51.57
C HIS A 353 -100.42 18.90 51.00
N LEU A 354 -100.30 19.39 49.77
CA LEU A 354 -101.38 20.10 49.08
C LEU A 354 -102.58 19.18 48.81
N GLN A 355 -102.35 17.90 48.47
CA GLN A 355 -103.42 16.90 48.32
C GLN A 355 -104.17 16.67 49.63
N LYS A 356 -103.46 16.46 50.75
CA LYS A 356 -104.08 16.32 52.08
C LYS A 356 -104.88 17.56 52.48
N THR A 357 -104.36 18.75 52.18
CA THR A 357 -105.05 20.01 52.46
C THR A 357 -106.36 20.12 51.66
N LYS A 358 -106.33 19.73 50.38
CA LYS A 358 -107.53 19.64 49.54
C LYS A 358 -108.56 18.67 50.12
N GLU A 359 -108.15 17.49 50.58
CA GLU A 359 -109.05 16.51 51.20
C GLU A 359 -109.67 17.04 52.50
N ALA A 360 -108.89 17.69 53.35
CA ALA A 360 -109.36 18.30 54.59
C ALA A 360 -110.41 19.40 54.33
N LEU A 361 -110.19 20.24 53.31
CA LEU A 361 -111.15 21.26 52.89
C LEU A 361 -112.46 20.63 52.38
N LEU A 362 -112.39 19.58 51.55
CA LEU A 362 -113.57 18.86 51.08
C LEU A 362 -114.34 18.21 52.25
N SER A 363 -113.63 17.64 53.22
CA SER A 363 -114.22 17.10 54.46
C SER A 363 -114.88 18.19 55.30
N SER A 364 -114.24 19.35 55.43
CA SER A 364 -114.79 20.52 56.14
C SER A 364 -116.08 21.03 55.48
N VAL A 365 -116.12 21.12 54.14
CA VAL A 365 -117.34 21.44 53.39
C VAL A 365 -118.44 20.41 53.68
N ASN A 366 -118.10 19.13 53.74
CA ASN A 366 -119.06 18.08 54.08
C ASN A 366 -119.57 18.21 55.54
N ASN A 367 -118.71 18.61 56.47
CA ASN A 367 -119.10 18.89 57.86
C ASN A 367 -119.99 20.12 57.98
N LEU A 368 -119.72 21.19 57.23
CA LEU A 368 -120.60 22.36 57.14
C LEU A 368 -121.96 21.98 56.56
N ARG A 369 -121.99 21.12 55.54
CA ARG A 369 -123.23 20.57 54.99
C ARG A 369 -124.03 19.79 56.05
N LEU A 370 -123.36 18.94 56.84
CA LEU A 370 -123.99 18.20 57.94
C LEU A 370 -124.47 19.12 59.08
N ALA A 371 -123.71 20.18 59.40
CA ALA A 371 -124.09 21.18 60.40
C ALA A 371 -125.30 21.99 59.95
N ASN A 372 -125.35 22.39 58.68
CA ASN A 372 -126.50 23.09 58.11
C ASN A 372 -127.76 22.22 58.18
N ASN A 373 -127.66 20.95 57.76
CA ASN A 373 -128.76 19.99 57.89
C ASN A 373 -129.23 19.80 59.35
N LYS A 374 -128.32 19.87 60.34
CA LYS A 374 -128.69 19.82 61.77
C LYS A 374 -129.32 21.13 62.27
N SER A 375 -128.92 22.27 61.72
CA SER A 375 -129.48 23.59 62.05
C SER A 375 -130.91 23.73 61.55
N ASP A 376 -131.18 23.27 60.33
CA ASP A 376 -132.54 23.25 59.77
C ASP A 376 -133.51 22.37 60.60
N ASP A 377 -132.98 21.39 61.34
CA ASP A 377 -133.76 20.48 62.19
C ASP A 377 -133.97 20.99 63.65
N LEU A 378 -133.53 22.21 63.98
CA LEU A 378 -133.76 22.89 65.26
C LEU A 378 -135.08 23.68 65.24
N THR A 379 -136.16 23.05 65.71
CA THR A 379 -137.44 23.73 65.97
C THR A 379 -137.52 24.29 67.39
N ILE A 380 -138.28 25.38 67.62
CA ILE A 380 -138.49 26.03 68.94
C ILE A 380 -138.88 25.00 70.02
N LYS A 381 -139.64 23.97 69.64
CA LYS A 381 -140.00 22.83 70.51
C LYS A 381 -138.80 22.05 71.04
N LYS A 382 -137.72 21.86 70.25
CA LYS A 382 -136.49 21.21 70.71
C LYS A 382 -135.64 22.15 71.59
N LEU A 383 -135.62 23.45 71.28
CA LEU A 383 -134.82 24.46 72.00
C LEU A 383 -135.34 24.79 73.41
N THR A 384 -136.63 24.60 73.68
CA THR A 384 -137.26 24.88 74.99
C THR A 384 -137.44 23.62 75.85
N LYS A 385 -137.00 22.45 75.36
CA LYS A 385 -137.15 21.18 76.07
C LYS A 385 -136.28 21.16 77.33
N GLY A 386 -136.92 21.26 78.51
CA GLY A 386 -136.26 21.16 79.82
C GLY A 386 -136.00 22.49 80.54
N ASN A 387 -136.46 23.63 80.01
CA ASN A 387 -136.37 24.94 80.68
C ASN A 387 -137.77 25.56 80.85
N PRO A 388 -138.48 25.26 81.96
CA PRO A 388 -139.86 25.68 82.18
C PRO A 388 -140.03 27.21 82.11
N THR A 389 -139.04 27.95 82.58
CA THR A 389 -139.04 29.42 82.63
C THR A 389 -139.00 30.04 81.23
N MET A 390 -138.27 29.43 80.29
CA MET A 390 -138.18 29.89 78.91
C MET A 390 -139.37 29.42 78.06
N THR A 391 -139.87 28.20 78.29
CA THR A 391 -141.14 27.75 77.71
C THR A 391 -142.27 28.69 78.09
N ALA A 392 -142.41 29.04 79.38
CA ALA A 392 -143.44 29.97 79.86
C ALA A 392 -143.29 31.40 79.30
N LYS A 393 -142.05 31.88 79.06
CA LYS A 393 -141.83 33.19 78.42
C LYS A 393 -142.17 33.20 76.93
N PHE A 394 -141.87 32.13 76.20
CA PHE A 394 -142.24 32.02 74.78
C PHE A 394 -143.73 31.69 74.58
N ASP A 395 -144.35 30.90 75.46
CA ASP A 395 -145.80 30.70 75.51
C ASP A 395 -146.53 31.99 75.94
N GLY A 396 -145.91 32.80 76.80
CA GLY A 396 -146.39 34.13 77.20
C GLY A 396 -146.22 35.22 76.13
N LEU A 397 -145.27 35.06 75.20
CA LEU A 397 -145.12 35.88 74.00
C LEU A 397 -146.04 35.42 72.86
N SER A 398 -146.52 34.18 72.90
CA SER A 398 -147.49 33.62 71.95
C SER A 398 -148.94 34.06 72.25
N ASN A 399 -149.17 34.83 73.33
CA ASN A 399 -150.47 35.33 73.77
C ASN A 399 -150.52 36.87 73.95
N LYS A 400 -149.96 37.60 72.96
CA LYS A 400 -150.42 38.95 72.60
C LYS A 400 -150.59 39.01 71.08
N PRO A 401 -151.73 39.53 70.58
CA PRO A 401 -152.04 39.65 69.15
C PRO A 401 -151.02 40.59 68.47
N GLU A 402 -150.69 40.38 67.20
CA GLU A 402 -151.43 39.67 66.14
C GLU A 402 -150.87 38.29 65.73
#